data_AF-A0A508ACH1-F1
#
_entry.id   AF-A0A508ACH1-F1
#
_cell.length_a   1.000
_cell.length_b   1.000
_cell.length_c   1.000
_cell.angle_alpha   90.00
_cell.angle_beta   90.00
_cell.angle_gamma   90.00
#
_symmetry.space_group_name_H-M   'P 1'
#
loop_
_entity.id
_entity.type
_entity.pdbx_description
1 polymer ?
#
loop_
_entity_poly.entity_id
_entity_poly.type
_entity_poly.pdbx_seq_one_letter_code
_entity_poly.pdbx_strand_id
1 'polypeptide(L)'
;MLLGLMLASPAQALDIEPIRIRSAQGQPLLAEIPIEATPEELRGLRAELAPAVVFARVGLTRPQGAVAGLRFAVIDSARAPVIRVTTAAPVEETFFTFLVQLEWDSGQMIREFSVALQDPASMPVAEPPAIALPETGPTIAVGPDPAAVEPVAPIELAMPATEAAP
;
A
#
# COMPACT_ATOMS: atom_id res chain seq x y z
N MET A 1 -21.23 53.70 8.45
CA MET A 1 -20.87 52.29 8.67
C MET A 1 -20.21 51.77 7.41
N LEU A 2 -18.92 51.45 7.45
CA LEU A 2 -18.21 50.78 6.37
C LEU A 2 -17.67 49.48 6.97
N LEU A 3 -18.40 48.39 6.71
CA LEU A 3 -18.08 47.05 7.17
C LEU A 3 -16.95 46.52 6.29
N GLY A 4 -15.72 46.50 6.81
CA GLY A 4 -14.56 45.94 6.13
C GLY A 4 -14.67 44.43 6.07
N LEU A 5 -14.84 43.89 4.86
CA LEU A 5 -14.82 42.46 4.60
C LEU A 5 -13.36 41.97 4.68
N MET A 6 -12.97 41.38 5.80
CA MET A 6 -11.69 40.67 5.93
C MET A 6 -11.76 39.41 5.07
N LEU A 7 -11.12 39.45 3.89
CA LEU A 7 -10.88 38.24 3.11
C LEU A 7 -9.95 37.34 3.92
N ALA A 8 -10.50 36.25 4.47
CA ALA A 8 -9.69 35.19 5.05
C ALA A 8 -8.90 34.53 3.90
N SER A 9 -7.58 34.70 3.90
CA SER A 9 -6.70 33.91 3.03
C SER A 9 -6.91 32.42 3.33
N PRO A 10 -7.02 31.54 2.33
CA PRO A 10 -7.00 30.11 2.58
C PRO A 10 -5.63 29.78 3.19
N ALA A 11 -5.62 29.46 4.48
CA ALA A 11 -4.45 28.85 5.10
C ALA A 11 -4.25 27.51 4.37
N GLN A 12 -3.19 27.42 3.57
CA GLN A 12 -2.73 26.13 3.09
C GLN A 12 -2.19 25.42 4.33
N ALA A 13 -3.02 24.58 4.94
CA ALA A 13 -2.63 23.78 6.07
C ALA A 13 -1.69 22.66 5.59
N LEU A 14 -0.74 22.27 6.46
CA LEU A 14 0.02 21.03 6.34
C LEU A 14 -0.89 19.87 5.88
N ASP A 15 -0.65 19.38 4.67
CA ASP A 15 -1.34 18.22 4.11
C ASP A 15 -0.48 16.97 4.25
N ILE A 16 -1.14 15.82 4.43
CA ILE A 16 -0.48 14.54 4.66
C ILE A 16 -1.01 13.51 3.66
N GLU A 17 -0.08 12.97 2.88
CA GLU A 17 -0.33 11.84 2.01
C GLU A 17 -0.40 10.49 2.77
N PRO A 18 -0.91 9.43 2.12
CA PRO A 18 -0.83 8.07 2.65
C PRO A 18 0.60 7.63 2.97
N ILE A 19 0.73 6.86 4.06
CA ILE A 19 2.01 6.27 4.47
C ILE A 19 2.49 5.23 3.44
N ARG A 20 3.78 5.26 3.14
CA ARG A 20 4.46 4.35 2.21
C ARG A 20 5.40 3.45 3.01
N ILE A 21 5.12 2.15 3.03
CA ILE A 21 5.92 1.16 3.77
C ILE A 21 7.09 0.68 2.91
N ARG A 22 8.28 0.62 3.50
CA ARG A 22 9.54 0.23 2.84
C ARG A 22 10.21 -0.99 3.47
N SER A 23 9.68 -1.51 4.58
CA SER A 23 10.18 -2.67 5.29
C SER A 23 9.14 -3.81 5.34
N ALA A 24 9.61 -5.03 5.54
CA ALA A 24 8.76 -6.20 5.76
C ALA A 24 8.59 -6.51 7.26
N GLN A 25 7.72 -7.47 7.58
CA GLN A 25 7.63 -8.05 8.92
C GLN A 25 8.98 -8.68 9.33
N GLY A 26 9.33 -8.62 10.61
CA GLY A 26 10.60 -9.15 11.12
C GLY A 26 11.81 -8.25 10.84
N GLN A 27 11.59 -7.04 10.33
CA GLN A 27 12.62 -6.03 10.09
C GLN A 27 12.37 -4.78 10.93
N PRO A 28 13.40 -3.98 11.23
CA PRO A 28 13.19 -2.63 11.73
C PRO A 28 12.30 -1.86 10.75
N LEU A 29 11.27 -1.20 11.27
CA LEU A 29 10.33 -0.46 10.46
C LEU A 29 11.07 0.64 9.69
N LEU A 30 10.73 0.76 8.42
CA LEU A 30 11.02 1.93 7.61
C LEU A 30 9.77 2.28 6.83
N ALA A 31 9.21 3.45 7.13
CA ALA A 31 8.07 3.99 6.41
C ALA A 31 8.25 5.50 6.19
N GLU A 32 7.56 6.01 5.18
CA GLU A 32 7.62 7.42 4.79
C GLU A 32 6.19 7.97 4.70
N ILE A 33 5.95 9.09 5.35
CA ILE A 33 4.69 9.84 5.25
C ILE A 33 5.03 11.12 4.48
N PRO A 34 4.68 11.22 3.19
CA PRO A 34 4.88 12.45 2.44
C PRO A 34 3.97 13.55 2.97
N ILE A 35 4.47 14.78 2.93
CA ILE A 35 3.74 15.96 3.39
C ILE A 35 3.86 17.08 2.36
N GLU A 36 2.80 17.89 2.26
CA GLU A 36 2.83 19.16 1.56
C GLU A 36 2.68 20.27 2.59
N ALA A 37 3.66 21.17 2.64
CA ALA A 37 3.73 22.22 3.65
C ALA A 37 4.44 23.44 3.10
N THR A 38 4.14 24.61 3.66
CA THR A 38 4.90 25.82 3.38
C THR A 38 6.30 25.76 4.01
N PRO A 39 7.28 26.51 3.49
CA PRO A 39 8.62 26.56 4.08
C PRO A 39 8.65 27.05 5.53
N GLU A 40 7.67 27.85 5.93
CA GLU A 40 7.53 28.34 7.31
C GLU A 40 7.08 27.23 8.25
N GLU A 41 6.09 26.43 7.86
CA GLU A 41 5.62 25.27 8.64
C GLU A 41 6.75 24.23 8.81
N LEU A 42 7.53 23.96 7.76
CA LEU A 42 8.62 22.98 7.81
C LEU A 42 9.75 23.37 8.78
N ARG A 43 10.04 24.66 8.97
CA ARG A 43 11.14 25.10 9.85
C ARG A 43 10.92 24.73 11.31
N GLY A 44 9.67 24.70 11.76
CA GLY A 44 9.28 24.37 13.12
C GLY A 44 8.65 22.98 13.28
N LEU A 45 8.47 22.23 12.17
CA LEU A 45 7.70 20.99 12.19
C LEU A 45 8.38 19.92 13.04
N ARG A 46 7.65 19.46 14.06
CA ARG A 46 7.98 18.29 14.87
C ARG A 46 6.92 17.23 14.68
N ALA A 47 7.37 15.99 14.58
CA ALA A 47 6.54 14.81 14.49
C ALA A 47 6.89 13.87 15.64
N GLU A 48 5.90 13.36 16.35
CA GLU A 48 6.09 12.41 17.44
C GLU A 48 4.90 11.46 17.61
N LEU A 49 5.08 10.38 18.34
CA LEU A 49 3.98 9.50 18.71
C LEU A 49 3.08 10.22 19.71
N ALA A 50 1.78 10.35 19.39
CA ALA A 50 0.84 11.09 20.22
C ALA A 50 0.84 10.59 21.68
N PRO A 51 0.61 11.45 22.68
CA PRO A 51 0.63 11.07 24.08
C PRO A 51 -0.52 10.11 24.43
N ALA A 52 -0.35 9.31 25.49
CA ALA A 52 -1.31 8.26 25.87
C ALA A 52 -2.74 8.79 26.09
N VAL A 53 -2.88 10.04 26.55
CA VAL A 53 -4.18 10.70 26.72
C VAL A 53 -4.95 10.84 25.40
N VAL A 54 -4.26 11.04 24.27
CA VAL A 54 -4.89 11.16 22.96
C VAL A 54 -5.44 9.80 22.53
N PHE A 55 -4.66 8.73 22.66
CA PHE A 55 -5.08 7.36 22.38
C PHE A 55 -6.35 6.99 23.18
N ALA A 56 -6.35 7.26 24.49
CA ALA A 56 -7.50 6.97 25.36
C ALA A 56 -8.77 7.74 24.95
N ARG A 57 -8.63 8.99 24.50
CA ARG A 57 -9.77 9.82 24.05
C ARG A 57 -10.44 9.29 22.79
N VAL A 58 -9.68 8.67 21.90
CA VAL A 58 -10.20 8.08 20.66
C VAL A 58 -10.49 6.59 20.78
N GLY A 59 -10.40 6.02 21.99
CA GLY A 59 -10.67 4.61 22.24
C GLY A 59 -9.63 3.65 21.67
N LEU A 60 -8.41 4.12 21.40
CA LEU A 60 -7.30 3.31 20.91
C LEU A 60 -6.32 2.95 22.03
N THR A 61 -5.71 1.78 21.91
CA THR A 61 -4.60 1.37 22.76
C THR A 61 -3.29 1.90 22.20
N ARG A 62 -2.42 2.44 23.05
CA ARG A 62 -1.07 2.85 22.63
C ARG A 62 -0.27 1.62 22.16
N PRO A 63 0.51 1.73 21.07
CA PRO A 63 1.37 0.64 20.62
C PRO A 63 2.32 0.14 21.71
N GLN A 64 2.60 -1.16 21.68
CA GLN A 64 3.52 -1.85 22.60
C GLN A 64 4.73 -2.40 21.82
N GLY A 65 5.65 -3.06 22.53
CA GLY A 65 6.79 -3.74 21.90
C GLY A 65 7.69 -2.79 21.10
N ALA A 66 8.13 -3.23 19.92
CA ALA A 66 8.97 -2.43 19.04
C ALA A 66 8.24 -1.18 18.50
N VAL A 67 6.92 -1.28 18.29
CA VAL A 67 6.08 -0.18 17.78
C VAL A 67 5.89 0.92 18.84
N ALA A 68 6.04 0.63 20.14
CA ALA A 68 6.09 1.68 21.16
C ALA A 68 7.30 2.62 21.00
N GLY A 69 8.37 2.13 20.35
CA GLY A 69 9.64 2.82 20.12
C GLY A 69 9.75 3.49 18.75
N LEU A 70 8.63 3.85 18.12
CA LEU A 70 8.62 4.58 16.85
C LEU A 70 9.37 5.91 16.97
N ARG A 71 10.25 6.17 16.00
CA ARG A 71 11.01 7.41 15.84
C ARG A 71 10.59 8.10 14.57
N PHE A 72 10.55 9.42 14.63
CA PHE A 72 10.10 10.28 13.56
C PHE A 72 11.20 11.28 13.21
N ALA A 73 11.41 11.50 11.92
CA ALA A 73 12.33 12.51 11.44
C ALA A 73 11.73 13.19 10.20
N VAL A 74 11.69 14.52 10.20
CA VAL A 74 11.34 15.29 9.00
C VAL A 74 12.57 15.35 8.11
N ILE A 75 12.44 14.92 6.86
CA ILE A 75 13.52 14.82 5.89
C ILE A 75 13.09 15.55 4.63
N ASP A 76 13.94 16.45 4.17
CA ASP A 76 13.82 17.03 2.84
C ASP A 76 14.26 15.97 1.81
N SER A 77 13.35 15.60 0.90
CA SER A 77 13.62 14.61 -0.14
C SER A 77 13.45 15.24 -1.51
N ALA A 78 14.08 14.66 -2.53
CA ALA A 78 14.19 15.26 -3.86
C ALA A 78 12.85 15.59 -4.54
N ARG A 79 11.76 14.93 -4.15
CA ARG A 79 10.41 15.16 -4.69
C ARG A 79 9.55 16.05 -3.78
N ALA A 80 9.52 15.75 -2.49
CA ALA A 80 8.73 16.44 -1.48
C ALA A 80 9.27 16.09 -0.09
N PRO A 81 9.11 16.95 0.92
CA PRO A 81 9.45 16.62 2.30
C PRO A 81 8.64 15.40 2.79
N VAL A 82 9.26 14.59 3.64
CA VAL A 82 8.66 13.39 4.21
C VAL A 82 8.92 13.31 5.71
N ILE A 83 7.97 12.75 6.46
CA ILE A 83 8.22 12.26 7.81
C ILE A 83 8.63 10.80 7.70
N ARG A 84 9.90 10.51 7.97
CA ARG A 84 10.42 9.15 8.05
C ARG A 84 10.09 8.56 9.42
N VAL A 85 9.42 7.41 9.40
CA VAL A 85 9.01 6.65 10.59
C VAL A 85 9.86 5.38 10.67
N THR A 86 10.52 5.16 11.82
CA THR A 86 11.44 4.02 12.01
C THR A 86 11.31 3.37 13.38
N THR A 87 11.75 2.11 13.50
CA THR A 87 12.04 1.47 14.79
C THR A 87 13.52 1.09 14.88
N ALA A 88 14.02 0.84 16.10
CA ALA A 88 15.37 0.25 16.27
C ALA A 88 15.33 -1.28 16.26
N ALA A 89 14.32 -1.86 16.91
CA ALA A 89 14.11 -3.29 16.94
C ALA A 89 13.24 -3.75 15.76
N PRO A 90 13.38 -5.01 15.32
CA PRO A 90 12.44 -5.66 14.40
C PRO A 90 10.99 -5.55 14.86
N VAL A 91 10.07 -5.39 13.90
CA VAL A 91 8.63 -5.38 14.17
C VAL A 91 8.03 -6.70 13.71
N GLU A 92 7.52 -7.47 14.68
CA GLU A 92 6.87 -8.77 14.44
C GLU A 92 5.36 -8.60 14.16
N GLU A 93 4.75 -7.51 14.62
CA GLU A 93 3.32 -7.26 14.41
C GLU A 93 2.97 -7.09 12.93
N THR A 94 2.07 -7.92 12.41
CA THR A 94 1.59 -7.86 11.02
C THR A 94 0.72 -6.63 10.76
N PHE A 95 -0.13 -6.26 11.72
CA PHE A 95 -1.01 -5.10 11.63
C PHE A 95 -0.96 -4.29 12.91
N PHE A 96 -0.79 -2.99 12.79
CA PHE A 96 -0.81 -2.07 13.93
C PHE A 96 -1.25 -0.67 13.52
N THR A 97 -1.77 0.07 14.49
CA THR A 97 -2.24 1.44 14.33
C THR A 97 -1.50 2.35 15.31
N PHE A 98 -1.17 3.57 14.88
CA PHE A 98 -0.59 4.58 15.74
C PHE A 98 -1.11 5.97 15.37
N LEU A 99 -1.01 6.89 16.32
CA LEU A 99 -1.37 8.30 16.15
C LEU A 99 -0.09 9.12 16.12
N VAL A 100 0.12 9.90 15.08
CA VAL A 100 1.21 10.88 14.98
C VAL A 100 0.66 12.24 15.37
N GLN A 101 1.36 12.88 16.31
CA GLN A 101 1.18 14.28 16.63
C GLN A 101 2.21 15.09 15.85
N LEU A 102 1.71 16.11 15.14
CA LEU A 102 2.48 17.05 14.35
C LEU A 102 2.29 18.44 14.95
N GLU A 103 3.38 19.15 15.20
CA GLU A 103 3.36 20.48 15.80
C GLU A 103 4.29 21.41 15.03
N TRP A 104 3.83 22.62 14.75
CA TRP A 104 4.56 23.67 14.07
C TRP A 104 4.07 25.05 14.55
N ASP A 105 4.69 26.13 14.10
CA ASP A 105 4.44 27.48 14.66
C ASP A 105 2.98 27.96 14.52
N SER A 106 2.28 27.53 13.47
CA SER A 106 0.88 27.92 13.23
C SER A 106 -0.15 26.91 13.76
N GLY A 107 0.27 25.79 14.36
CA GLY A 107 -0.69 24.86 14.98
C GLY A 107 -0.19 23.44 15.24
N GLN A 108 -1.18 22.57 15.43
CA GLN A 108 -0.99 21.15 15.71
C GLN A 108 -2.01 20.32 14.93
N MET A 109 -1.60 19.14 14.49
CA MET A 109 -2.47 18.11 13.91
C MET A 109 -2.19 16.75 14.53
N ILE A 110 -3.23 15.92 14.65
CA ILE A 110 -3.11 14.52 15.04
C ILE A 110 -3.64 13.66 13.89
N ARG A 111 -2.86 12.68 13.45
CA ARG A 111 -3.23 11.79 12.35
C ARG A 111 -3.06 10.33 12.74
N GLU A 112 -4.11 9.55 12.50
CA GLU A 112 -4.06 8.10 12.62
C GLU A 112 -3.45 7.46 11.37
N PHE A 113 -2.58 6.48 11.58
CA PHE A 113 -2.06 5.60 10.54
C PHE A 113 -2.24 4.15 10.94
N SER A 114 -2.73 3.36 9.99
CA SER A 114 -2.81 1.91 10.09
C SER A 114 -1.83 1.30 9.10
N VAL A 115 -1.01 0.36 9.58
CA VAL A 115 0.08 -0.26 8.82
C VAL A 115 -0.14 -1.76 8.80
N ALA A 116 0.05 -2.35 7.61
CA ALA A 116 0.10 -3.78 7.39
C ALA A 116 1.48 -4.16 6.82
N LEU A 117 2.28 -4.87 7.60
CA LEU A 117 3.56 -5.42 7.17
C LEU A 117 3.35 -6.77 6.49
N GLN A 118 4.00 -6.94 5.34
CA GLN A 118 3.98 -8.21 4.61
C GLN A 118 5.05 -9.14 5.17
N ASP A 119 4.69 -10.40 5.36
CA ASP A 119 5.65 -11.48 5.60
C ASP A 119 6.41 -11.78 4.30
N PRO A 120 7.76 -11.79 4.31
CA PRO A 120 8.53 -12.03 3.10
C PRO A 120 8.32 -13.42 2.50
N ALA A 121 7.95 -14.45 3.28
CA ALA A 121 7.65 -15.78 2.74
C ALA A 121 6.28 -15.84 2.03
N SER A 122 5.41 -14.87 2.30
CA SER A 122 4.11 -14.70 1.66
C SER A 122 4.16 -13.81 0.40
N MET A 123 5.32 -13.24 0.06
CA MET A 123 5.48 -12.47 -1.17
C MET A 123 5.53 -13.40 -2.39
N PRO A 124 4.78 -13.11 -3.47
CA PRO A 124 4.84 -13.91 -4.67
C PRO A 124 6.26 -13.88 -5.24
N VAL A 125 6.87 -15.05 -5.36
CA VAL A 125 8.12 -15.21 -6.12
C VAL A 125 7.78 -14.88 -7.57
N ALA A 126 8.47 -13.90 -8.14
CA ALA A 126 8.36 -13.63 -9.57
C ALA A 126 8.87 -14.85 -10.33
N GLU A 127 7.96 -15.61 -10.93
CA GLU A 127 8.30 -16.73 -11.80
C GLU A 127 9.12 -16.19 -12.98
N PRO A 128 10.34 -16.71 -13.24
CA PRO A 128 11.11 -16.27 -14.39
C PRO A 128 10.30 -16.49 -15.67
N PRO A 129 10.36 -15.58 -16.65
CA PRO A 129 9.61 -15.74 -17.89
C PRO A 129 10.02 -17.06 -18.55
N ALA A 130 9.03 -17.90 -18.85
CA ALA A 130 9.25 -19.13 -19.59
C ALA A 130 9.83 -18.77 -20.96
N ILE A 131 11.07 -19.19 -21.22
CA ILE A 131 11.69 -19.06 -22.54
C ILE A 131 10.99 -20.08 -23.44
N ALA A 132 10.09 -19.59 -24.29
CA ALA A 132 9.52 -20.42 -25.36
C ALA A 132 10.63 -20.76 -26.35
N LEU A 133 11.00 -22.05 -26.41
CA LEU A 133 11.83 -22.57 -27.49
C LEU A 133 11.02 -22.44 -28.80
N PRO A 134 11.62 -21.99 -29.91
CA PRO A 134 10.91 -21.88 -31.17
C PRO A 134 10.44 -23.27 -31.60
N GLU A 135 9.12 -23.43 -31.75
CA GLU A 135 8.54 -24.62 -32.35
C GLU A 135 9.00 -24.71 -33.81
N THR A 136 9.74 -25.77 -34.13
CA THR A 136 10.14 -26.10 -35.50
C THR A 136 8.87 -26.23 -36.32
N GLY A 137 8.67 -25.30 -37.26
CA GLY A 137 7.45 -25.20 -38.06
C GLY A 137 7.11 -26.48 -38.84
N PRO A 138 5.85 -26.62 -39.26
CA PRO A 138 5.34 -27.84 -39.88
C PRO A 138 6.03 -28.13 -41.21
N THR A 139 6.44 -29.39 -41.39
CA THR A 139 6.83 -29.92 -42.69
C THR A 139 5.63 -29.81 -43.65
N ILE A 140 5.79 -29.10 -44.76
CA ILE A 140 4.75 -28.94 -45.78
C ILE A 140 4.58 -30.28 -46.49
N ALA A 141 3.49 -30.99 -46.20
CA ALA A 141 3.01 -32.09 -47.03
C ALA A 141 2.13 -31.50 -48.15
N VAL A 142 2.62 -31.56 -49.39
CA VAL A 142 1.87 -31.18 -50.60
C VAL A 142 0.89 -32.30 -50.96
N GLY A 143 -0.40 -31.97 -51.08
CA GLY A 143 -1.42 -32.82 -51.68
C GLY A 143 -2.72 -32.03 -51.89
N PRO A 144 -3.28 -31.95 -53.11
CA PRO A 144 -4.37 -31.03 -53.44
C PRO A 144 -5.76 -31.56 -53.02
N ASP A 145 -6.55 -30.65 -52.44
CA ASP A 145 -8.02 -30.68 -52.23
C ASP A 145 -8.74 -30.82 -53.62
N PRO A 146 -9.97 -31.37 -53.78
CA PRO A 146 -11.15 -30.89 -53.03
C PRO A 146 -12.37 -31.79 -52.82
N ALA A 147 -13.15 -31.52 -51.77
CA ALA A 147 -14.62 -31.63 -51.81
C ALA A 147 -15.27 -31.09 -50.51
N ALA A 148 -15.95 -29.95 -50.67
CA ALA A 148 -16.96 -29.44 -49.75
C ALA A 148 -18.14 -30.41 -49.62
N VAL A 149 -18.73 -30.52 -48.42
CA VAL A 149 -20.12 -30.11 -48.10
C VAL A 149 -20.47 -30.52 -46.65
N GLU A 150 -20.93 -29.55 -45.84
CA GLU A 150 -21.67 -29.80 -44.60
C GLU A 150 -23.00 -30.53 -44.88
N PRO A 151 -23.54 -31.31 -43.92
CA PRO A 151 -24.81 -30.86 -43.33
C PRO A 151 -25.06 -31.22 -41.85
N VAL A 152 -25.63 -30.24 -41.15
CA VAL A 152 -26.82 -30.29 -40.26
C VAL A 152 -26.83 -31.27 -39.06
N ALA A 153 -26.82 -30.69 -37.86
CA ALA A 153 -27.19 -31.35 -36.60
C ALA A 153 -28.71 -31.63 -36.49
N PRO A 154 -29.10 -32.72 -35.83
CA PRO A 154 -30.25 -32.64 -34.90
C PRO A 154 -29.94 -33.13 -33.48
N ILE A 155 -30.76 -32.59 -32.58
CA ILE A 155 -30.72 -32.64 -31.12
C ILE A 155 -31.32 -33.97 -30.63
N GLU A 156 -30.97 -34.35 -29.40
CA GLU A 156 -31.85 -34.86 -28.34
C GLU A 156 -31.68 -36.32 -27.81
N LEU A 157 -31.44 -36.34 -26.49
CA LEU A 157 -31.92 -37.22 -25.42
C LEU A 157 -31.22 -38.54 -25.03
N ALA A 158 -31.03 -38.58 -23.71
CA ALA A 158 -31.19 -39.71 -22.79
C ALA A 158 -29.94 -40.54 -22.45
N MET A 159 -29.42 -40.22 -21.26
CA MET A 159 -28.66 -41.07 -20.33
C MET A 159 -29.40 -42.40 -20.00
N PRO A 160 -28.90 -43.26 -19.09
CA PRO A 160 -27.53 -43.65 -18.69
C PRO A 160 -27.36 -45.19 -18.77
N ALA A 161 -26.12 -45.70 -18.66
CA ALA A 161 -25.91 -47.04 -18.12
C ALA A 161 -24.52 -47.15 -17.49
N THR A 162 -24.52 -47.17 -16.16
CA THR A 162 -23.55 -47.81 -15.27
C THR A 162 -23.14 -49.20 -15.79
N GLU A 163 -21.87 -49.56 -15.62
CA GLU A 163 -21.42 -50.77 -14.87
C GLU A 163 -20.07 -51.31 -15.40
N ALA A 164 -19.11 -51.38 -14.47
CA ALA A 164 -17.98 -52.32 -14.31
C ALA A 164 -16.91 -52.57 -15.41
N ALA A 165 -15.69 -52.20 -15.02
CA ALA A 165 -14.40 -52.93 -14.98
C ALA A 165 -14.43 -54.48 -15.13
N PRO A 166 -13.29 -55.19 -15.31
CA PRO A 166 -11.88 -54.77 -15.20
C PRO A 166 -11.04 -54.76 -16.49
#